data_AF-A0A969PXK3-F1
#
_entry.id   AF-A0A969PXK3-F1
#
_cell.length_a   1.000
_cell.length_b   1.000
_cell.length_c   1.000
_cell.angle_alpha   90.00
_cell.angle_beta   90.00
_cell.angle_gamma   90.00
#
_symmetry.space_group_name_H-M   'P 1'
#
loop_
_entity.id
_entity.type
_entity.pdbx_description
1 polymer ?
#
loop_
_entity_poly.entity_id
_entity_poly.type
_entity_poly.pdbx_seq_one_letter_code
_entity_poly.pdbx_strand_id
1 'polypeptide(L)'
;MLRSYRSLSRNKKKQFNTIDTTNVTPPIMTNVDLSHLTFSSRELPSQLISRTKELSTGYWQFKLTDAPEAGDPQASWYLAIVQGRVVFSGTQPLSWQSLCQTLQRYLPSLRTASAKQTLKEIEKDLSTQELKMLSQILLKAEKALSLQRQEVVKAIHLQILSDLDTYLFDASGKGRYLVNNSLVLQTPFSGFKLEDLIFQAQARQEEWRNLRRYIASMQGIPILNTEALTSANVAPEQRQLIEKLTNLGKPLNSLAQITAKRSP
;
A
#
# COMPACT_ATOMS: atom_id res chain seq x y z
N MET A 1 -46.75 41.65 1.14
CA MET A 1 -46.40 43.05 0.81
C MET A 1 -45.29 43.06 -0.23
N LEU A 2 -45.63 43.49 -1.44
CA LEU A 2 -44.72 43.73 -2.56
C LEU A 2 -43.97 45.05 -2.34
N ARG A 3 -42.64 45.07 -2.51
CA ARG A 3 -41.92 46.29 -2.90
C ARG A 3 -40.81 45.98 -3.90
N SER A 4 -41.17 46.19 -5.16
CA SER A 4 -40.33 46.61 -6.28
C SER A 4 -39.45 47.80 -5.89
N TYR A 5 -38.19 47.82 -6.34
CA TYR A 5 -37.52 49.08 -6.70
C TYR A 5 -36.62 48.91 -7.93
N ARG A 6 -36.71 49.95 -8.76
CA ARG A 6 -36.27 50.08 -10.14
C ARG A 6 -34.76 50.29 -10.29
N SER A 7 -34.33 49.88 -11.48
CA SER A 7 -33.18 50.32 -12.26
C SER A 7 -32.75 51.78 -12.10
N LEU A 8 -31.44 52.04 -12.11
CA LEU A 8 -30.84 53.24 -12.67
C LEU A 8 -29.56 52.90 -13.44
N SER A 9 -29.65 53.09 -14.75
CA SER A 9 -28.55 53.17 -15.72
C SER A 9 -27.77 54.47 -15.54
N ARG A 10 -26.44 54.43 -15.69
CA ARG A 10 -25.67 55.55 -16.26
C ARG A 10 -24.29 55.12 -16.76
N ASN A 11 -24.14 55.26 -18.08
CA ASN A 11 -22.91 55.37 -18.85
C ASN A 11 -21.88 56.33 -18.22
N LYS A 12 -20.59 55.93 -18.20
CA LYS A 12 -19.47 56.85 -18.47
C LYS A 12 -18.37 56.15 -19.26
N LYS A 13 -17.96 56.82 -20.34
CA LYS A 13 -16.95 56.45 -21.32
C LYS A 13 -15.52 56.57 -20.77
N LYS A 14 -14.68 55.61 -21.19
CA LYS A 14 -13.29 55.67 -21.65
C LYS A 14 -12.31 56.63 -20.96
N GLN A 15 -11.24 56.05 -20.42
CA GLN A 15 -9.87 56.52 -20.66
C GLN A 15 -8.98 55.33 -21.06
N PHE A 16 -8.30 55.51 -22.18
CA PHE A 16 -7.27 54.63 -22.72
C PHE A 16 -5.97 54.91 -21.95
N ASN A 17 -5.34 53.86 -21.41
CA ASN A 17 -3.91 53.88 -21.12
C ASN A 17 -3.25 52.76 -21.93
N THR A 18 -2.46 53.19 -22.89
CA THR A 18 -1.51 52.40 -23.67
C THR A 18 -0.43 51.90 -22.71
N ILE A 19 -0.32 50.58 -22.54
CA ILE A 19 0.79 49.95 -21.82
C ILE A 19 1.68 49.30 -22.88
N ASP A 20 2.95 49.71 -22.87
CA ASP A 20 4.03 49.18 -23.69
C ASP A 20 4.06 47.65 -23.65
N THR A 21 3.88 47.03 -24.82
CA THR A 21 4.17 45.63 -25.06
C THR A 21 5.68 45.44 -25.15
N THR A 22 6.35 45.31 -24.01
CA THR A 22 7.65 44.65 -23.96
C THR A 22 7.42 43.15 -24.20
N ASN A 23 8.07 42.62 -25.23
CA ASN A 23 8.11 41.20 -25.55
C ASN A 23 8.72 40.41 -24.39
N VAL A 24 7.87 39.97 -23.46
CA VAL A 24 8.22 38.92 -22.50
C VAL A 24 8.02 37.61 -23.23
N THR A 25 9.12 37.02 -23.69
CA THR A 25 9.16 35.64 -24.16
C THR A 25 8.53 34.77 -23.07
N PRO A 26 7.42 34.06 -23.34
CA PRO A 26 6.83 33.18 -22.33
C PRO A 26 7.87 32.15 -21.93
N PRO A 27 8.00 31.84 -20.63
CA PRO A 27 8.88 30.77 -20.18
C PRO A 27 8.47 29.50 -20.91
N ILE A 28 9.44 28.86 -21.55
CA ILE A 28 9.30 27.53 -22.14
C ILE A 28 8.76 26.65 -21.01
N MET A 29 7.46 26.36 -21.05
CA MET A 29 6.87 25.34 -20.20
C MET A 29 7.53 24.04 -20.62
N THR A 30 8.52 23.61 -19.86
CA THR A 30 9.06 22.27 -19.93
C THR A 30 7.85 21.35 -19.87
N ASN A 31 7.63 20.61 -20.96
CA ASN A 31 6.55 19.65 -21.07
C ASN A 31 6.86 18.59 -20.01
N VAL A 32 6.30 18.75 -18.80
CA VAL A 32 6.61 17.88 -17.68
C VAL A 32 6.02 16.54 -18.03
N ASP A 33 6.89 15.57 -18.32
CA ASP A 33 6.47 14.21 -18.57
C ASP A 33 5.71 13.68 -17.35
N LEU A 34 4.39 13.58 -17.49
CA LEU A 34 3.47 13.06 -16.46
C LEU A 34 3.53 11.54 -16.35
N SER A 35 4.13 10.88 -17.34
CA SER A 35 4.17 9.43 -17.44
C SER A 35 5.40 8.82 -16.80
N HIS A 36 6.38 9.62 -16.38
CA HIS A 36 7.59 9.16 -15.73
C HIS A 36 7.91 9.99 -14.49
N LEU A 37 8.39 9.33 -13.44
CA LEU A 37 8.90 10.00 -12.25
C LEU A 37 10.13 9.29 -11.69
N THR A 38 10.99 10.07 -11.03
CA THR A 38 12.09 9.57 -10.20
C THR A 38 11.92 10.20 -8.83
N PHE A 39 12.13 9.41 -7.78
CA PHE A 39 11.89 9.83 -6.41
C PHE A 39 12.94 9.27 -5.47
N SER A 40 13.30 10.10 -4.50
CA SER A 40 14.05 9.69 -3.33
C SER A 40 13.10 9.25 -2.22
N SER A 41 13.65 8.69 -1.14
CA SER A 41 12.89 8.32 0.05
C SER A 41 12.00 9.48 0.53
N ARG A 42 10.75 9.19 0.87
CA ARG A 42 9.70 10.12 1.34
C ARG A 42 9.15 11.12 0.34
N GLU A 43 9.65 11.19 -0.89
CA GLU A 43 9.12 12.11 -1.90
C GLU A 43 7.87 11.56 -2.59
N LEU A 44 7.77 10.23 -2.70
CA LEU A 44 6.75 9.55 -3.49
C LEU A 44 5.30 9.92 -3.13
N PRO A 45 4.89 10.05 -1.85
CA PRO A 45 3.51 10.42 -1.52
C PRO A 45 3.08 11.74 -2.17
N SER A 46 3.95 12.77 -2.06
CA SER A 46 3.66 14.10 -2.60
C SER A 46 3.61 14.10 -4.13
N GLN A 47 4.49 13.33 -4.78
CA GLN A 47 4.49 13.17 -6.23
C GLN A 47 3.26 12.39 -6.71
N LEU A 48 2.86 11.34 -6.00
CA LEU A 48 1.67 10.56 -6.33
C LEU A 48 0.40 11.41 -6.27
N ILE A 49 0.23 12.25 -5.25
CA ILE A 49 -0.93 13.15 -5.12
C ILE A 49 -0.97 14.17 -6.26
N SER A 50 0.17 14.76 -6.62
CA SER A 50 0.20 15.76 -7.70
C SER A 50 -0.09 15.13 -9.06
N ARG A 51 0.51 13.98 -9.37
CA ARG A 51 0.38 13.32 -10.67
C ARG A 51 -0.95 12.61 -10.88
N THR A 52 -1.58 12.11 -9.81
CA THR A 52 -2.86 11.36 -9.94
C THR A 52 -4.04 12.28 -10.25
N LYS A 53 -3.95 13.58 -9.99
CA LYS A 53 -5.01 14.55 -10.33
C LYS A 53 -5.25 14.70 -11.84
N GLU A 54 -4.21 14.44 -12.63
CA GLU A 54 -4.23 14.66 -14.08
C GLU A 54 -4.42 13.36 -14.87
N LEU A 55 -4.35 12.19 -14.19
CA LEU A 55 -4.39 10.88 -14.81
C LEU A 55 -5.72 10.17 -14.52
N SER A 56 -6.34 9.63 -15.56
CA SER A 56 -7.69 9.05 -15.46
C SER A 56 -7.69 7.58 -15.04
N THR A 57 -7.13 6.67 -15.85
CA THR A 57 -7.23 5.22 -15.62
C THR A 57 -5.99 4.47 -16.10
N GLY A 58 -5.36 3.68 -15.24
CA GLY A 58 -4.11 2.99 -15.55
C GLY A 58 -3.37 2.43 -14.34
N TYR A 59 -2.09 2.13 -14.52
CA TYR A 59 -1.20 1.67 -13.46
C TYR A 59 -0.02 2.62 -13.31
N TRP A 60 0.32 2.95 -12.08
CA TRP A 60 1.71 3.29 -11.78
C TRP A 60 2.49 1.99 -11.61
N GLN A 61 3.60 1.86 -12.34
CA GLN A 61 4.58 0.81 -12.15
C GLN A 61 5.86 1.44 -11.58
N PHE A 62 6.24 1.00 -10.38
CA PHE A 62 7.46 1.41 -9.70
C PHE A 62 8.52 0.34 -9.77
N LYS A 63 9.74 0.75 -10.11
CA LYS A 63 10.97 -0.01 -9.91
C LYS A 63 11.72 0.62 -8.75
N LEU A 64 11.74 -0.09 -7.62
CA LEU A 64 12.35 0.37 -6.38
C LEU A 64 13.84 0.00 -6.39
N THR A 65 14.70 0.90 -5.95
CA THR A 65 16.15 0.63 -5.79
C THR A 65 16.47 0.20 -4.36
N ASP A 66 15.80 0.81 -3.40
CA ASP A 66 15.98 0.57 -1.98
C ASP A 66 14.61 0.37 -1.37
N ALA A 67 14.30 -0.84 -0.94
CA ALA A 67 13.05 -1.17 -0.25
C ALA A 67 13.36 -2.20 0.84
N PRO A 68 13.75 -1.76 2.06
CA PRO A 68 14.31 -2.64 3.08
C PRO A 68 13.34 -3.72 3.58
N GLU A 69 12.04 -3.50 3.42
CA GLU A 69 10.98 -4.46 3.79
C GLU A 69 10.46 -5.27 2.59
N ALA A 70 10.97 -5.02 1.37
CA ALA A 70 10.61 -5.79 0.19
C ALA A 70 11.25 -7.18 0.22
N GLY A 71 10.44 -8.22 -0.01
CA GLY A 71 10.95 -9.59 -0.10
C GLY A 71 11.79 -9.87 -1.36
N ASP A 72 11.60 -9.09 -2.42
CA ASP A 72 12.37 -9.18 -3.67
C ASP A 72 12.75 -7.76 -4.14
N PRO A 73 14.05 -7.40 -4.13
CA PRO A 73 14.54 -6.09 -4.60
C PRO A 73 14.29 -5.80 -6.09
N GLN A 74 14.02 -6.84 -6.90
CA GLN A 74 13.76 -6.68 -8.33
C GLN A 74 12.26 -6.62 -8.68
N ALA A 75 11.39 -6.89 -7.70
CA ALA A 75 9.96 -6.86 -7.92
C ALA A 75 9.48 -5.44 -8.26
N SER A 76 8.66 -5.32 -9.30
CA SER A 76 7.95 -4.08 -9.59
C SER A 76 6.75 -3.95 -8.67
N TRP A 77 6.51 -2.76 -8.13
CA TRP A 77 5.27 -2.45 -7.42
C TRP A 77 4.28 -1.78 -8.37
N TYR A 78 3.05 -2.27 -8.42
CA TYR A 78 1.97 -1.76 -9.24
C TYR A 78 0.88 -1.15 -8.38
N LEU A 79 0.47 0.07 -8.72
CA LEU A 79 -0.66 0.77 -8.11
C LEU A 79 -1.70 1.05 -9.19
N ALA A 80 -2.83 0.35 -9.13
CA ALA A 80 -3.91 0.49 -10.11
C ALA A 80 -4.83 1.66 -9.73
N ILE A 81 -5.09 2.54 -10.69
CA ILE A 81 -5.90 3.73 -10.53
C ILE A 81 -7.02 3.72 -11.56
N VAL A 82 -8.25 3.97 -11.11
CA VAL A 82 -9.44 4.13 -11.96
C VAL A 82 -10.16 5.39 -11.55
N GLN A 83 -10.30 6.32 -12.50
CA GLN A 83 -10.95 7.62 -12.30
C GLN A 83 -10.42 8.37 -11.06
N GLY A 84 -9.08 8.41 -10.92
CA GLY A 84 -8.41 9.07 -9.79
C GLY A 84 -8.51 8.32 -8.45
N ARG A 85 -9.01 7.08 -8.43
CA ARG A 85 -9.12 6.27 -7.22
C ARG A 85 -8.28 5.01 -7.29
N VAL A 86 -7.64 4.66 -6.19
CA VAL A 86 -6.83 3.45 -6.06
C VAL A 86 -7.75 2.25 -5.88
N VAL A 87 -7.58 1.23 -6.72
CA VAL A 87 -8.43 0.03 -6.74
C VAL A 87 -7.66 -1.25 -6.42
N PHE A 88 -6.34 -1.22 -6.56
CA PHE A 88 -5.49 -2.37 -6.27
C PHE A 88 -4.04 -1.93 -6.10
N SER A 89 -3.30 -2.70 -5.31
CA SER A 89 -1.86 -2.59 -5.15
C SER A 89 -1.27 -4.00 -5.06
N GLY A 90 -0.10 -4.21 -5.65
CA GLY A 90 0.64 -5.47 -5.53
C GLY A 90 1.92 -5.52 -6.35
N THR A 91 2.62 -6.65 -6.30
CA THR A 91 3.84 -6.90 -7.09
C THR A 91 3.56 -7.33 -8.54
N GLN A 92 2.28 -7.50 -8.88
CA GLN A 92 1.79 -7.84 -10.21
C GLN A 92 0.57 -6.96 -10.53
N PRO A 93 0.25 -6.74 -11.82
CA PRO A 93 -0.99 -6.09 -12.22
C PRO A 93 -2.23 -6.83 -11.71
N LEU A 94 -3.35 -6.11 -11.59
CA LEU A 94 -4.61 -6.68 -11.14
C LEU A 94 -5.06 -7.78 -12.11
N SER A 95 -5.22 -8.97 -11.55
CA SER A 95 -5.65 -10.20 -12.21
C SER A 95 -6.45 -11.05 -11.23
N TRP A 96 -7.19 -12.05 -11.74
CA TRP A 96 -7.92 -12.98 -10.87
C TRP A 96 -7.00 -13.70 -9.89
N GLN A 97 -5.82 -14.13 -10.35
CA GLN A 97 -4.81 -14.77 -9.51
C GLN A 97 -4.35 -13.85 -8.37
N SER A 98 -3.97 -12.60 -8.69
CA SER A 98 -3.51 -11.63 -7.68
C SER A 98 -4.63 -11.25 -6.68
N LEU A 99 -5.87 -11.17 -7.15
CA LEU A 99 -7.04 -10.91 -6.32
C LEU A 99 -7.31 -12.10 -5.39
N CYS A 100 -7.31 -13.33 -5.90
CA CYS A 100 -7.45 -14.54 -5.09
C CYS A 100 -6.38 -14.65 -4.01
N GLN A 101 -5.12 -14.39 -4.34
CA GLN A 101 -4.03 -14.36 -3.36
C GLN A 101 -4.27 -13.32 -2.27
N THR A 102 -4.70 -12.11 -2.67
CA THR A 102 -5.08 -11.05 -1.74
C THR A 102 -6.21 -11.49 -0.81
N LEU A 103 -7.29 -12.02 -1.37
CA LEU A 103 -8.45 -12.44 -0.59
C LEU A 103 -8.10 -13.61 0.35
N GLN A 104 -7.33 -14.61 -0.08
CA GLN A 104 -6.86 -15.69 0.80
C GLN A 104 -5.95 -15.19 1.92
N ARG A 105 -5.17 -14.12 1.67
CA ARG A 105 -4.31 -13.51 2.69
C ARG A 105 -5.13 -12.79 3.77
N TYR A 106 -6.21 -12.08 3.44
CA TYR A 106 -6.96 -11.28 4.42
C TYR A 106 -8.31 -11.86 4.85
N LEU A 107 -8.82 -12.89 4.18
CA LEU A 107 -10.06 -13.60 4.53
C LEU A 107 -9.73 -15.04 4.93
N PRO A 108 -9.64 -15.35 6.24
CA PRO A 108 -9.31 -16.69 6.72
C PRO A 108 -10.24 -17.79 6.20
N SER A 109 -11.52 -17.47 5.97
CA SER A 109 -12.52 -18.40 5.41
C SER A 109 -12.11 -18.97 4.05
N LEU A 110 -11.33 -18.22 3.28
CA LEU A 110 -10.85 -18.63 1.95
C LEU A 110 -9.59 -19.51 1.97
N ARG A 111 -9.01 -19.76 3.15
CA ARG A 111 -7.80 -20.58 3.28
C ARG A 111 -8.10 -22.07 3.34
N THR A 112 -9.36 -22.45 3.53
CA THR A 112 -9.81 -23.85 3.61
C THR A 112 -9.64 -24.57 2.27
N ALA A 113 -9.48 -25.90 2.31
CA ALA A 113 -9.33 -26.71 1.11
C ALA A 113 -10.57 -26.61 0.19
N SER A 114 -11.77 -26.61 0.78
CA SER A 114 -13.03 -26.45 0.05
C SER A 114 -13.11 -25.09 -0.65
N ALA A 115 -12.84 -23.98 0.05
CA ALA A 115 -12.90 -22.66 -0.57
C ALA A 115 -11.87 -22.50 -1.71
N LYS A 116 -10.65 -23.02 -1.52
CA LYS A 116 -9.62 -23.04 -2.57
C LYS A 116 -10.04 -23.84 -3.79
N GLN A 117 -10.72 -24.98 -3.58
CA GLN A 117 -11.23 -25.82 -4.66
C GLN A 117 -12.33 -25.08 -5.44
N THR A 118 -13.29 -24.46 -4.75
CA THR A 118 -14.35 -23.66 -5.38
C THR A 118 -13.78 -22.49 -6.18
N LEU A 119 -12.76 -21.77 -5.67
CA LEU A 119 -12.11 -20.69 -6.43
C LEU A 119 -11.44 -21.19 -7.72
N LYS A 120 -10.86 -22.40 -7.69
CA LYS A 120 -10.27 -23.04 -8.88
C LYS A 120 -11.33 -23.52 -9.87
N GLU A 121 -12.46 -24.00 -9.40
CA GLU A 121 -13.60 -24.40 -10.24
C GLU A 121 -14.17 -23.18 -10.97
N ILE A 122 -14.38 -22.08 -10.25
CA ILE A 122 -14.79 -20.81 -10.85
C ILE A 122 -13.79 -20.38 -11.93
N GLU A 123 -12.49 -20.48 -11.69
CA GLU A 123 -11.46 -20.12 -12.68
C GLU A 123 -11.51 -21.01 -13.94
N LYS A 124 -11.78 -22.32 -13.79
CA LYS A 124 -11.88 -23.27 -14.91
C LYS A 124 -13.14 -23.06 -15.77
N ASP A 125 -14.22 -22.61 -15.15
CA ASP A 125 -15.52 -22.42 -15.81
C ASP A 125 -15.60 -21.12 -16.63
N LEU A 126 -14.54 -20.30 -16.61
CA LEU A 126 -14.50 -18.99 -17.25
C LEU A 126 -13.65 -19.01 -18.51
N SER A 127 -14.17 -18.39 -19.57
CA SER A 127 -13.39 -18.11 -20.77
C SER A 127 -12.28 -17.07 -20.50
N THR A 128 -11.25 -17.05 -21.35
CA THR A 128 -10.16 -16.06 -21.28
C THR A 128 -10.66 -14.61 -21.33
N GLN A 129 -11.81 -14.37 -21.95
CA GLN A 129 -12.43 -13.04 -22.01
C GLN A 129 -13.16 -12.69 -20.71
N GLU A 130 -13.86 -13.65 -20.10
CA GLU A 130 -14.50 -13.46 -18.79
C GLU A 130 -13.47 -13.28 -17.66
N LEU A 131 -12.29 -13.92 -17.77
CA LEU A 131 -11.14 -13.68 -16.89
C LEU A 131 -10.67 -12.21 -16.87
N LYS A 132 -11.01 -11.43 -17.90
CA LYS A 132 -10.75 -9.98 -17.94
C LYS A 132 -11.87 -9.15 -17.30
N MET A 133 -13.00 -9.75 -16.92
CA MET A 133 -14.13 -9.09 -16.26
C MET A 133 -14.20 -9.50 -14.79
N LEU A 134 -13.18 -9.11 -14.01
CA LEU A 134 -13.04 -9.55 -12.61
C LEU A 134 -14.24 -9.19 -11.73
N SER A 135 -14.98 -8.14 -12.07
CA SER A 135 -16.25 -7.77 -11.40
C SER A 135 -17.28 -8.91 -11.44
N GLN A 136 -17.42 -9.59 -12.58
CA GLN A 136 -18.34 -10.72 -12.75
C GLN A 136 -17.85 -11.96 -12.01
N ILE A 137 -16.54 -12.23 -12.08
CA ILE A 137 -15.92 -13.37 -11.42
C ILE A 137 -16.05 -13.26 -9.91
N LEU A 138 -15.76 -12.08 -9.38
CA LEU A 138 -15.89 -11.80 -7.97
C LEU A 138 -17.34 -11.95 -7.50
N LEU A 139 -18.32 -11.52 -8.31
CA LEU A 139 -19.73 -11.73 -7.99
C LEU A 139 -20.11 -13.22 -7.98
N LYS A 140 -19.57 -14.04 -8.88
CA LYS A 140 -19.72 -15.51 -8.84
C LYS A 140 -19.10 -16.08 -7.56
N ALA A 141 -17.89 -15.64 -7.20
CA ALA A 141 -17.19 -16.10 -6.00
C ALA A 141 -17.90 -15.67 -4.70
N GLU A 142 -18.40 -14.44 -4.63
CA GLU A 142 -19.19 -13.94 -3.50
C GLU A 142 -20.41 -14.81 -3.24
N LYS A 143 -21.12 -15.21 -4.30
CA LYS A 143 -22.28 -16.12 -4.20
C LYS A 143 -21.87 -17.54 -3.80
N ALA A 144 -20.87 -18.12 -4.46
CA ALA A 144 -20.46 -19.51 -4.23
C ALA A 144 -19.89 -19.73 -2.83
N LEU A 145 -19.22 -18.72 -2.27
CA LEU A 145 -18.50 -18.80 -1.00
C LEU A 145 -19.20 -18.03 0.13
N SER A 146 -20.40 -17.49 -0.13
CA SER A 146 -21.16 -16.66 0.81
C SER A 146 -20.33 -15.49 1.40
N LEU A 147 -19.47 -14.87 0.58
CA LEU A 147 -18.64 -13.76 1.02
C LEU A 147 -19.45 -12.48 1.06
N GLN A 148 -19.32 -11.70 2.13
CA GLN A 148 -19.93 -10.39 2.17
C GLN A 148 -19.09 -9.40 1.37
N ARG A 149 -19.77 -8.58 0.57
CA ARG A 149 -19.11 -7.58 -0.26
C ARG A 149 -18.19 -6.63 0.53
N GLN A 150 -18.60 -6.28 1.74
CA GLN A 150 -17.84 -5.40 2.63
C GLN A 150 -16.53 -6.04 3.09
N GLU A 151 -16.51 -7.35 3.33
CA GLU A 151 -15.30 -8.09 3.72
C GLU A 151 -14.28 -8.10 2.59
N VAL A 152 -14.75 -8.30 1.36
CA VAL A 152 -13.93 -8.26 0.15
C VAL A 152 -13.29 -6.88 -0.03
N VAL A 153 -14.09 -5.81 0.08
CA VAL A 153 -13.57 -4.42 -0.02
C VAL A 153 -12.56 -4.14 1.11
N LYS A 154 -12.85 -4.60 2.34
CA LYS A 154 -11.92 -4.45 3.48
C LYS A 154 -10.62 -5.21 3.28
N ALA A 155 -10.67 -6.43 2.73
CA ALA A 155 -9.48 -7.23 2.42
C ALA A 155 -8.58 -6.53 1.40
N ILE A 156 -9.17 -5.96 0.34
CA ILE A 156 -8.43 -5.21 -0.68
C ILE A 156 -7.86 -3.91 -0.08
N HIS A 157 -8.63 -3.21 0.75
CA HIS A 157 -8.16 -2.01 1.46
C HIS A 157 -6.93 -2.33 2.33
N LEU A 158 -6.98 -3.41 3.11
CA LEU A 158 -5.87 -3.83 3.96
C LEU A 158 -4.63 -4.21 3.14
N GLN A 159 -4.81 -4.84 1.99
CA GLN A 159 -3.70 -5.13 1.08
C GLN A 159 -3.05 -3.85 0.55
N ILE A 160 -3.86 -2.87 0.12
CA ILE A 160 -3.33 -1.58 -0.35
C ILE A 160 -2.54 -0.90 0.78
N LEU A 161 -3.10 -0.80 1.99
CA LEU A 161 -2.39 -0.19 3.11
C LEU A 161 -1.09 -0.93 3.45
N SER A 162 -1.09 -2.26 3.43
CA SER A 162 0.09 -3.09 3.68
C SER A 162 1.22 -2.83 2.66
N ASP A 163 0.87 -2.72 1.39
CA ASP A 163 1.85 -2.39 0.35
C ASP A 163 2.34 -0.93 0.47
N LEU A 164 1.46 0.01 0.83
CA LEU A 164 1.87 1.39 1.09
C LEU A 164 2.83 1.47 2.28
N ASP A 165 2.56 0.75 3.37
CA ASP A 165 3.47 0.70 4.52
C ASP A 165 4.88 0.22 4.10
N THR A 166 4.94 -0.74 3.15
CA THR A 166 6.19 -1.34 2.64
C THR A 166 6.94 -0.44 1.66
N TYR A 167 6.23 0.20 0.72
CA TYR A 167 6.86 0.80 -0.47
C TYR A 167 6.74 2.33 -0.54
N LEU A 168 5.82 2.95 0.21
CA LEU A 168 5.46 4.35 -0.03
C LEU A 168 6.47 5.35 0.56
N PHE A 169 6.96 5.10 1.78
CA PHE A 169 7.68 6.12 2.55
C PHE A 169 9.19 5.96 2.52
N ASP A 170 9.68 4.74 2.71
CA ASP A 170 11.11 4.52 2.91
C ASP A 170 11.83 4.09 1.63
N ALA A 171 11.10 3.88 0.53
CA ALA A 171 11.67 3.47 -0.74
C ALA A 171 12.09 4.62 -1.65
N SER A 172 13.10 4.37 -2.48
CA SER A 172 13.48 5.23 -3.62
C SER A 172 13.39 4.47 -4.92
N GLY A 173 13.29 5.18 -6.04
CA GLY A 173 13.28 4.54 -7.35
C GLY A 173 12.70 5.37 -8.47
N LYS A 174 12.12 4.65 -9.45
CA LYS A 174 11.53 5.23 -10.67
C LYS A 174 10.13 4.69 -10.87
N GLY A 175 9.22 5.57 -11.26
CA GLY A 175 7.85 5.25 -11.60
C GLY A 175 7.58 5.51 -13.08
N ARG A 176 6.71 4.71 -13.69
CA ARG A 176 6.08 5.03 -14.96
C ARG A 176 4.59 4.77 -14.93
N TYR A 177 3.82 5.60 -15.61
CA TYR A 177 2.39 5.43 -15.75
C TYR A 177 2.06 4.67 -17.04
N LEU A 178 1.24 3.64 -16.90
CA LEU A 178 0.77 2.79 -17.99
C LEU A 178 -0.74 2.99 -18.13
N VAL A 179 -1.15 3.71 -19.17
CA VAL A 179 -2.56 3.92 -19.47
C VAL A 179 -3.22 2.57 -19.74
N ASN A 180 -4.31 2.28 -19.02
CA ASN A 180 -5.06 1.06 -19.23
C ASN A 180 -6.54 1.28 -18.95
N ASN A 181 -7.28 1.70 -19.99
CA ASN A 181 -8.71 1.97 -19.89
C ASN A 181 -9.55 0.71 -19.64
N SER A 182 -9.02 -0.50 -19.88
CA SER A 182 -9.74 -1.74 -19.59
C SER A 182 -9.89 -2.03 -18.09
N LEU A 183 -9.12 -1.34 -17.23
CA LEU A 183 -9.27 -1.41 -15.78
C LEU A 183 -10.67 -1.00 -15.30
N VAL A 184 -11.36 -0.12 -16.00
CA VAL A 184 -12.74 0.28 -15.65
C VAL A 184 -13.67 -0.94 -15.65
N LEU A 185 -13.45 -1.89 -16.55
CA LEU A 185 -14.26 -3.12 -16.65
C LEU A 185 -13.79 -4.21 -15.66
N GLN A 186 -12.52 -4.15 -15.24
CA GLN A 186 -11.90 -5.09 -14.30
C GLN A 186 -12.19 -4.73 -12.84
N THR A 187 -12.47 -3.47 -12.54
CA THR A 187 -12.57 -3.03 -11.15
C THR A 187 -13.89 -3.44 -10.53
N PRO A 188 -13.87 -4.26 -9.45
CA PRO A 188 -15.13 -4.70 -8.88
C PRO A 188 -15.84 -3.58 -8.13
N PHE A 189 -15.10 -2.63 -7.55
CA PHE A 189 -15.60 -1.61 -6.63
C PHE A 189 -15.05 -0.22 -7.01
N SER A 190 -15.59 0.82 -6.39
CA SER A 190 -15.33 2.22 -6.76
C SER A 190 -13.94 2.76 -6.41
N GLY A 191 -13.04 1.96 -5.83
CA GLY A 191 -11.74 2.41 -5.34
C GLY A 191 -11.77 3.29 -4.08
N PHE A 192 -10.58 3.66 -3.62
CA PHE A 192 -10.31 4.52 -2.47
C PHE A 192 -9.62 5.81 -2.93
N LYS A 193 -9.82 6.91 -2.20
CA LYS A 193 -9.07 8.14 -2.48
C LYS A 193 -7.60 7.96 -2.09
N LEU A 194 -6.70 8.40 -2.96
CA LEU A 194 -5.27 8.25 -2.74
C LEU A 194 -4.81 9.05 -1.50
N GLU A 195 -5.34 10.25 -1.31
CA GLU A 195 -5.02 11.11 -0.17
C GLU A 195 -5.40 10.44 1.16
N ASP A 196 -6.59 9.83 1.23
CA ASP A 196 -7.07 9.12 2.41
C ASP A 196 -6.20 7.89 2.71
N LEU A 197 -5.72 7.19 1.67
CA LEU A 197 -4.83 6.04 1.83
C LEU A 197 -3.44 6.46 2.33
N ILE A 198 -2.88 7.53 1.78
CA ILE A 198 -1.58 8.07 2.21
C ILE A 198 -1.66 8.53 3.66
N PHE A 199 -2.74 9.24 4.03
CA PHE A 199 -2.97 9.67 5.40
C PHE A 199 -3.05 8.48 6.38
N GLN A 200 -3.81 7.44 6.02
CA GLN A 200 -3.91 6.23 6.85
C GLN A 200 -2.58 5.47 6.95
N ALA A 201 -1.83 5.34 5.86
CA ALA A 201 -0.52 4.69 5.86
C ALA A 201 0.49 5.46 6.73
N GLN A 202 0.45 6.80 6.68
CA GLN A 202 1.29 7.62 7.55
C GLN A 202 0.94 7.43 9.04
N ALA A 203 -0.35 7.47 9.38
CA ALA A 203 -0.81 7.24 10.75
C ALA A 203 -0.39 5.85 11.27
N ARG A 204 -0.50 4.81 10.43
CA ARG A 204 -0.04 3.45 10.73
C ARG A 204 1.47 3.37 10.93
N GLN A 205 2.27 4.05 10.10
CA GLN A 205 3.72 4.11 10.31
C GLN A 205 4.09 4.80 11.63
N GLU A 206 3.40 5.88 11.99
CA GLU A 206 3.62 6.57 13.26
C GLU A 206 3.25 5.70 14.46
N GLU A 207 2.09 5.03 14.39
CA GLU A 207 1.66 4.05 15.40
C GLU A 207 2.66 2.90 15.52
N TRP A 208 3.08 2.31 14.40
CA TRP A 208 4.08 1.25 14.37
C TRP A 208 5.40 1.69 14.98
N ARG A 209 5.86 2.91 14.68
CA ARG A 209 7.09 3.47 15.26
C ARG A 209 7.00 3.60 16.78
N ASN A 210 5.82 3.93 17.30
CA ASN A 210 5.56 3.99 18.74
C ASN A 210 5.51 2.59 19.35
N LEU A 211 4.76 1.66 18.75
CA LEU A 211 4.59 0.28 19.22
C LEU A 211 5.89 -0.52 19.17
N ARG A 212 6.72 -0.31 18.14
CA ARG A 212 8.01 -1.00 17.96
C ARG A 212 8.97 -0.79 19.14
N ARG A 213 8.81 0.29 19.92
CA ARG A 213 9.60 0.54 21.15
C ARG A 213 9.28 -0.46 22.27
N TYR A 214 8.09 -1.06 22.24
CA TYR A 214 7.62 -2.03 23.24
C TYR A 214 7.78 -3.48 22.78
N ILE A 215 8.07 -3.71 21.51
CA ILE A 215 8.33 -5.06 20.99
C ILE A 215 9.75 -5.43 21.36
N ALA A 216 9.90 -6.52 22.12
CA ALA A 216 11.19 -7.06 22.50
C ALA A 216 12.03 -7.33 21.24
N SER A 217 13.07 -6.53 21.08
CA SER A 217 13.99 -6.63 19.95
C SER A 217 15.04 -7.69 20.24
N MET A 218 15.61 -8.34 19.21
CA MET A 218 16.76 -9.25 19.37
C MET A 218 18.02 -8.51 19.88
N GLN A 219 17.96 -7.18 19.92
CA GLN A 219 18.92 -6.26 20.49
C GLN A 219 18.67 -5.99 21.99
N GLY A 220 17.60 -6.54 22.57
CA GLY A 220 17.33 -6.47 24.00
C GLY A 220 18.33 -7.31 24.79
N ILE A 221 18.79 -6.78 25.91
CA ILE A 221 19.59 -7.52 26.89
C ILE A 221 18.62 -8.24 27.83
N PRO A 222 18.62 -9.58 27.89
CA PRO A 222 17.68 -10.30 28.75
C PRO A 222 18.00 -10.06 30.22
N ILE A 223 16.97 -9.77 31.00
CA ILE A 223 17.05 -9.72 32.46
C ILE A 223 16.48 -11.04 32.98
N LEU A 224 17.27 -11.73 33.80
CA LEU A 224 16.84 -13.00 34.38
C LEU A 224 15.76 -12.77 35.43
N ASN A 225 14.56 -13.31 35.21
CA ASN A 225 13.58 -13.43 36.27
C ASN A 225 13.91 -14.66 37.13
N THR A 226 14.57 -14.42 38.26
CA THR A 226 15.03 -15.46 39.19
C THR A 226 13.86 -16.25 39.79
N GLU A 227 12.75 -15.60 40.11
CA GLU A 227 11.55 -16.26 40.64
C GLU A 227 10.97 -17.24 39.61
N ALA A 228 10.80 -16.80 38.37
CA ALA A 228 10.33 -17.65 37.28
C ALA A 228 11.28 -18.83 37.04
N LEU A 229 12.60 -18.61 37.04
CA LEU A 229 13.59 -19.66 36.87
C LEU A 229 13.54 -20.70 38.01
N THR A 230 13.32 -20.26 39.25
CA THR A 230 13.21 -21.15 40.41
C THR A 230 11.94 -22.00 40.37
N SER A 231 10.83 -21.42 39.91
CA SER A 231 9.53 -22.09 39.77
C SER A 231 9.43 -23.00 38.55
N ALA A 232 10.30 -22.81 37.55
CA ALA A 232 10.31 -23.61 36.34
C ALA A 232 10.98 -24.98 36.58
N ASN A 233 10.37 -26.05 36.04
CA ASN A 233 10.92 -27.41 36.06
C ASN A 233 12.01 -27.57 34.98
N VAL A 234 13.15 -26.91 35.19
CA VAL A 234 14.31 -26.91 34.28
C VAL A 234 15.44 -27.72 34.88
N ALA A 235 16.16 -28.48 34.07
CA ALA A 235 17.30 -29.26 34.56
C ALA A 235 18.39 -28.33 35.15
N PRO A 236 19.15 -28.76 36.16
CA PRO A 236 20.19 -27.93 36.80
C PRO A 236 21.22 -27.37 35.81
N GLU A 237 21.60 -28.17 34.81
CA GLU A 237 22.53 -27.78 33.74
C GLU A 237 21.97 -26.65 32.85
N GLN A 238 20.68 -26.73 32.54
CA GLN A 238 19.98 -25.70 31.77
C GLN A 238 19.82 -24.42 32.59
N ARG A 239 19.57 -24.54 33.90
CA ARG A 239 19.49 -23.40 34.83
C ARG A 239 20.82 -22.64 34.88
N GLN A 240 21.94 -23.34 35.05
CA GLN A 240 23.28 -22.76 35.01
C GLN A 240 23.60 -22.11 33.66
N LEU A 241 23.17 -22.72 32.55
CA LEU A 241 23.37 -22.14 31.22
C LEU A 241 22.59 -20.83 31.06
N ILE A 242 21.33 -20.77 31.51
CA ILE A 242 20.49 -19.57 31.46
C ILE A 242 21.10 -18.44 32.30
N GLU A 243 21.53 -18.73 33.53
CA GLU A 243 22.23 -17.78 34.40
C GLU A 243 23.52 -17.27 33.75
N LYS A 244 24.32 -18.17 33.18
CA LYS A 244 25.56 -17.81 32.50
C LYS A 244 25.31 -16.91 31.28
N LEU A 245 24.29 -17.21 30.48
CA LEU A 245 23.97 -16.44 29.27
C LEU A 245 23.41 -15.05 29.60
N THR A 246 22.55 -14.95 30.62
CA THR A 246 21.99 -13.65 31.07
C THR A 246 23.06 -12.77 31.71
N ASN A 247 23.99 -13.34 32.48
CA ASN A 247 25.11 -12.62 33.09
C ASN A 247 26.13 -12.05 32.09
N LEU A 248 26.10 -12.46 30.81
CA LEU A 248 26.98 -11.86 29.79
C LEU A 248 26.60 -10.42 29.44
N GLY A 249 25.41 -9.96 29.83
CA GLY A 249 24.92 -8.62 29.50
C GLY A 249 24.83 -8.36 27.99
N LYS A 250 24.77 -9.43 27.19
CA LYS A 250 24.77 -9.36 25.73
C LYS A 250 23.33 -9.37 25.20
N PRO A 251 23.11 -8.75 24.03
CA PRO A 251 21.80 -8.83 23.40
C PRO A 251 21.44 -10.25 22.96
N LEU A 252 20.14 -10.55 22.86
CA LEU A 252 19.62 -11.86 22.46
C LEU A 252 20.22 -12.39 21.14
N ASN A 253 20.51 -11.55 20.15
CA ASN A 253 21.16 -11.95 18.90
C ASN A 253 22.58 -12.52 19.11
N SER A 254 23.32 -11.94 20.04
CA SER A 254 24.70 -12.31 20.36
C SER A 254 24.70 -13.59 21.18
N LEU A 255 23.73 -13.72 22.09
CA LEU A 255 23.51 -14.96 22.84
C LEU A 255 23.14 -16.11 21.89
N ALA A 256 22.25 -15.86 20.92
CA ALA A 256 21.86 -16.85 19.91
C ALA A 256 23.06 -17.32 19.06
N GLN A 257 23.96 -16.40 18.67
CA GLN A 257 25.20 -16.77 17.97
C GLN A 257 26.14 -17.60 18.87
N ILE A 258 26.24 -17.28 20.16
CA ILE A 258 27.07 -18.03 21.11
C ILE A 258 26.53 -19.45 21.32
N THR A 259 25.20 -19.60 21.43
CA THR A 259 24.57 -20.92 21.57
C THR A 259 24.67 -21.72 20.28
N ALA A 260 24.47 -21.10 19.11
CA ALA A 260 24.59 -21.78 17.82
C ALA A 260 26.01 -22.30 17.53
N LYS A 261 27.05 -21.57 17.97
CA LYS A 261 28.45 -22.02 17.86
C LYS A 261 28.83 -23.14 18.84
N ARG A 262 27.97 -23.44 19.82
CA ARG A 262 28.18 -24.49 20.84
C ARG A 262 27.36 -25.76 20.60
N SER A 263 26.51 -25.79 19.58
CA SER A 263 25.86 -27.00 19.14
C SER A 263 26.85 -27.84 18.31
N PRO A 264 27.10 -29.11 18.68
CA PRO A 264 27.95 -30.02 17.91
C PRO A 264 27.35 -30.34 16.53
#